data_AF-A0A520QA51-F1
#
_entry.id   AF-A0A520QA51-F1
#
_cell.length_a   1.000
_cell.length_b   1.000
_cell.length_c   1.000
_cell.angle_alpha   90.00
_cell.angle_beta   90.00
_cell.angle_gamma   90.00
#
_symmetry.space_group_name_H-M   'P 1'
#
loop_
_entity.id
_entity.type
_entity.pdbx_description
1 polymer ?
#
loop_
_entity_poly.entity_id
_entity_poly.type
_entity_poly.pdbx_seq_one_letter_code
_entity_poly.pdbx_strand_id
1 'polypeptide(L)'
;MNHWLRTGSLFFALLAGSLVVSAGARAQEEEDPDAEIEEAGEEAEADAESEADAEADAEAEADEAPEEDAPEEPEEEEEAYEPVEDEEEGLDVPRTLCHGRRVRRIRIRGNRRVSDDDVTATIRLRPGSTCRDSAVARDAQALWNQGFYDDIVVEAEERGSDRIDLTFRVRERPAIGRITFEGNDNVEQADLVEVVDLTEGGILSVPTVREQVTAIRDKYAEEGFFLARVSYRLRRMENNQVDVVFQVDEGERVTVRRVRFVGNRHLADGELQSV
;
A
#
# COMPACT_ATOMS: atom_id res chain seq x y z
N MET A 1 -27.63 38.67 12.80
CA MET A 1 -28.42 39.69 12.08
C MET A 1 -27.48 40.71 11.45
N ASN A 2 -27.84 41.16 10.23
CA ASN A 2 -27.21 42.21 9.39
C ASN A 2 -25.96 41.71 8.62
N HIS A 3 -26.05 41.12 7.42
CA HIS A 3 -26.64 41.58 6.13
C HIS A 3 -26.00 42.88 5.59
N TRP A 4 -25.09 42.74 4.63
CA TRP A 4 -24.84 43.74 3.59
C TRP A 4 -24.56 43.04 2.26
N LEU A 5 -25.44 43.25 1.28
CA LEU A 5 -25.28 42.89 -0.12
C LEU A 5 -24.55 44.00 -0.87
N ARG A 6 -23.78 43.65 -1.91
CA ARG A 6 -23.82 44.22 -3.29
C ARG A 6 -22.68 43.63 -4.14
N THR A 7 -22.99 42.82 -5.17
CA THR A 7 -23.00 43.19 -6.61
C THR A 7 -21.68 43.82 -7.09
N GLY A 8 -20.98 43.40 -8.13
CA GLY A 8 -21.21 42.45 -9.21
C GLY A 8 -20.20 42.74 -10.33
N SER A 9 -20.40 42.09 -11.47
CA SER A 9 -19.89 42.40 -12.82
C SER A 9 -18.79 41.51 -13.38
N LEU A 10 -19.23 40.72 -14.37
CA LEU A 10 -18.46 40.01 -15.38
C LEU A 10 -17.57 40.97 -16.19
N PHE A 11 -16.42 40.47 -16.64
CA PHE A 11 -15.74 40.98 -17.83
C PHE A 11 -15.32 39.81 -18.74
N PHE A 12 -15.91 39.83 -19.93
CA PHE A 12 -15.60 39.03 -21.10
C PHE A 12 -14.39 39.65 -21.80
N ALA A 13 -13.39 38.87 -22.21
CA ALA A 13 -12.41 39.31 -23.21
C ALA A 13 -11.92 38.10 -24.03
N LEU A 14 -12.50 38.00 -25.22
CA LEU A 14 -12.13 37.14 -26.35
C LEU A 14 -11.05 37.88 -27.14
N LEU A 15 -9.95 37.23 -27.53
CA LEU A 15 -9.18 37.63 -28.72
C LEU A 15 -8.43 36.44 -29.31
N ALA A 16 -8.76 36.18 -30.57
CA ALA A 16 -8.14 35.24 -31.48
C ALA A 16 -6.79 35.76 -32.01
N GLY A 17 -5.93 34.86 -32.47
CA GLY A 17 -4.69 35.23 -33.16
C GLY A 17 -3.93 34.01 -33.68
N SER A 18 -4.34 33.53 -34.84
CA SER A 18 -3.67 32.50 -35.65
C SER A 18 -2.39 33.07 -36.30
N LEU A 19 -1.30 32.31 -36.37
CA LEU A 19 -0.42 32.34 -37.54
C LEU A 19 0.42 31.06 -37.66
N VAL A 20 0.66 30.71 -38.91
CA VAL A 20 1.03 29.40 -39.45
C VAL A 20 2.39 29.49 -40.17
N VAL A 21 2.91 28.36 -40.67
CA VAL A 21 3.89 28.18 -41.77
C VAL A 21 5.37 28.37 -41.38
N SER A 22 6.34 27.53 -41.77
CA SER A 22 6.36 26.32 -42.62
C SER A 22 7.78 25.72 -42.72
N ALA A 23 7.80 24.43 -43.07
CA ALA A 23 8.72 23.74 -43.99
C ALA A 23 10.15 23.39 -43.58
N GLY A 24 10.47 22.10 -43.81
CA GLY A 24 11.69 21.76 -44.55
C GLY A 24 12.14 20.29 -44.55
N ALA A 25 11.53 19.47 -45.42
CA ALA A 25 12.15 18.38 -46.23
C ALA A 25 12.72 17.12 -45.53
N ARG A 26 12.73 15.88 -46.05
CA ARG A 26 12.46 15.15 -47.34
C ARG A 26 12.35 13.65 -46.95
N ALA A 27 11.36 12.82 -47.30
CA ALA A 27 10.97 12.19 -48.58
C ALA A 27 11.98 11.17 -49.18
N GLN A 28 11.52 9.90 -49.26
CA GLN A 28 11.83 8.73 -50.12
C GLN A 28 11.65 7.46 -49.25
N GLU A 29 10.58 6.65 -49.28
CA GLU A 29 9.81 5.99 -50.35
C GLU A 29 10.62 4.89 -51.06
N GLU A 30 10.47 3.64 -50.60
CA GLU A 30 10.74 2.39 -51.32
C GLU A 30 9.65 1.36 -50.98
N GLU A 31 9.32 0.55 -51.99
CA GLU A 31 8.08 -0.19 -52.23
C GLU A 31 8.06 -1.59 -51.57
N ASP A 32 6.86 -2.05 -51.15
CA ASP A 32 6.42 -3.47 -51.07
C ASP A 32 6.41 -4.09 -52.49
N PRO A 33 6.29 -5.43 -52.74
CA PRO A 33 5.77 -6.51 -51.88
C PRO A 33 6.53 -7.86 -51.99
N ASP A 34 6.18 -8.88 -51.19
CA ASP A 34 5.91 -10.24 -51.71
C ASP A 34 5.42 -11.17 -50.59
N ALA A 35 4.28 -11.80 -50.87
CA ALA A 35 3.65 -12.84 -50.08
C ALA A 35 3.88 -14.18 -50.79
N GLU A 36 4.37 -15.20 -50.08
CA GLU A 36 4.21 -16.60 -50.48
C GLU A 36 3.82 -17.46 -49.27
N ILE A 37 2.93 -18.40 -49.56
CA ILE A 37 2.21 -19.34 -48.71
C ILE A 37 2.99 -20.67 -48.75
N GLU A 38 3.10 -21.40 -47.64
CA GLU A 38 3.15 -22.88 -47.70
C GLU A 38 2.35 -23.52 -46.57
N GLU A 39 1.36 -24.32 -46.98
CA GLU A 39 0.69 -25.38 -46.21
C GLU A 39 1.57 -26.63 -46.12
N ALA A 40 1.60 -27.26 -44.95
CA ALA A 40 1.66 -28.72 -44.72
C ALA A 40 1.41 -28.92 -43.21
N GLY A 41 0.45 -29.69 -42.70
CA GLY A 41 -0.01 -31.00 -43.15
C GLY A 41 0.81 -32.07 -42.45
N GLU A 42 0.32 -32.65 -41.34
CA GLU A 42 0.40 -34.10 -41.08
C GLU A 42 -0.41 -34.47 -39.82
N GLU A 43 -1.27 -35.47 -40.02
CA GLU A 43 -2.09 -36.18 -39.04
C GLU A 43 -1.25 -37.24 -38.30
N ALA A 44 -1.64 -37.63 -37.08
CA ALA A 44 -1.54 -39.02 -36.61
C ALA A 44 -2.29 -39.22 -35.29
N GLU A 45 -3.49 -39.78 -35.41
CA GLU A 45 -4.14 -40.59 -34.38
C GLU A 45 -3.36 -41.91 -34.18
N ALA A 46 -3.34 -42.43 -32.96
CA ALA A 46 -3.27 -43.88 -32.71
C ALA A 46 -3.72 -44.22 -31.29
N ASP A 47 -4.87 -44.89 -31.23
CA ASP A 47 -5.46 -45.64 -30.13
C ASP A 47 -4.51 -46.70 -29.52
N ALA A 48 -4.74 -47.03 -28.24
CA ALA A 48 -4.77 -48.42 -27.78
C ALA A 48 -5.32 -48.49 -26.34
N GLU A 49 -6.61 -48.85 -26.24
CA GLU A 49 -7.18 -49.51 -25.08
C GLU A 49 -6.62 -50.94 -24.96
N SER A 50 -6.39 -51.42 -23.75
CA SER A 50 -6.55 -52.85 -23.43
C SER A 50 -6.84 -53.05 -21.95
N GLU A 51 -8.09 -53.43 -21.67
CA GLU A 51 -8.52 -54.08 -20.44
C GLU A 51 -7.99 -55.53 -20.40
N ALA A 52 -7.61 -56.02 -19.22
CA ALA A 52 -7.73 -57.43 -18.87
C ALA A 52 -7.62 -57.64 -17.35
N ASP A 53 -8.62 -58.36 -16.86
CA ASP A 53 -8.93 -58.79 -15.50
C ASP A 53 -7.81 -59.56 -14.76
N ALA A 54 -7.84 -59.51 -13.42
CA ALA A 54 -7.86 -60.71 -12.58
C ALA A 54 -8.02 -60.35 -11.08
N GLU A 55 -9.08 -60.88 -10.47
CA GLU A 55 -9.26 -61.01 -9.02
C GLU A 55 -8.23 -61.96 -8.40
N ALA A 56 -7.79 -61.68 -7.16
CA ALA A 56 -7.53 -62.70 -6.14
C ALA A 56 -7.32 -62.05 -4.75
N ASP A 57 -8.08 -62.58 -3.79
CA ASP A 57 -8.03 -62.35 -2.34
C ASP A 57 -6.63 -62.41 -1.71
N ALA A 58 -6.39 -61.53 -0.73
CA ALA A 58 -5.62 -61.85 0.47
C ALA A 58 -5.87 -60.80 1.55
N GLU A 59 -6.62 -61.19 2.59
CA GLU A 59 -6.64 -60.52 3.88
C GLU A 59 -5.23 -60.50 4.48
N ALA A 60 -4.75 -59.32 4.83
CA ALA A 60 -3.62 -59.16 5.73
C ALA A 60 -3.90 -57.94 6.61
N GLU A 61 -4.26 -58.23 7.86
CA GLU A 61 -4.23 -57.28 8.96
C GLU A 61 -2.83 -56.65 9.04
N ALA A 62 -2.77 -55.33 8.87
CA ALA A 62 -1.62 -54.53 9.21
C ALA A 62 -2.02 -53.63 10.38
N ASP A 63 -1.41 -53.89 11.53
CA ASP A 63 -1.38 -53.10 12.74
C ASP A 63 -1.58 -51.59 12.50
N GLU A 64 -2.61 -51.04 13.14
CA GLU A 64 -2.66 -49.63 13.53
C GLU A 64 -1.44 -49.35 14.42
N ALA A 65 -0.38 -48.82 13.81
CA ALA A 65 0.64 -48.10 14.57
C ALA A 65 -0.05 -46.89 15.22
N PRO A 66 0.14 -46.65 16.53
CA PRO A 66 -0.39 -45.44 17.15
C PRO A 66 0.29 -44.26 16.47
N GLU A 67 -0.51 -43.32 15.97
CA GLU A 67 -0.04 -42.00 15.56
C GLU A 67 0.61 -41.38 16.81
N GLU A 68 1.95 -41.41 16.87
CA GLU A 68 2.70 -40.66 17.87
C GLU A 68 2.35 -39.20 17.65
N ASP A 69 1.73 -38.60 18.67
CA ASP A 69 1.52 -37.16 18.83
C ASP A 69 2.72 -36.40 18.26
N ALA A 70 2.55 -35.87 17.05
CA ALA A 70 3.44 -34.84 16.55
C ALA A 70 3.41 -33.72 17.58
N PRO A 71 4.55 -33.29 18.14
CA PRO A 71 4.54 -32.22 19.11
C PRO A 71 3.92 -30.99 18.44
N GLU A 72 2.79 -30.53 18.97
CA GLU A 72 2.20 -29.24 18.61
C GLU A 72 3.32 -28.21 18.69
N GLU A 73 3.72 -27.66 17.53
CA GLU A 73 4.68 -26.57 17.50
C GLU A 73 4.13 -25.47 18.41
N PRO A 74 4.93 -24.95 19.36
CA PRO A 74 4.44 -23.97 20.31
C PRO A 74 3.89 -22.80 19.49
N GLU A 75 2.61 -22.48 19.67
CA GLU A 75 1.99 -21.27 19.13
C GLU A 75 2.87 -20.09 19.54
N GLU A 76 3.73 -19.62 18.62
CA GLU A 76 4.56 -18.45 18.86
C GLU A 76 3.58 -17.32 19.19
N GLU A 77 3.65 -16.80 20.42
CA GLU A 77 2.78 -15.71 20.88
C GLU A 77 2.83 -14.59 19.83
N GLU A 78 1.75 -14.46 19.05
CA GLU A 78 1.69 -13.51 17.94
C GLU A 78 1.85 -12.09 18.51
N GLU A 79 3.05 -11.55 18.42
CA GLU A 79 3.33 -10.23 18.97
C GLU A 79 2.56 -9.19 18.16
N ALA A 80 1.55 -8.59 18.77
CA ALA A 80 0.80 -7.51 18.15
C ALA A 80 1.76 -6.36 17.83
N TYR A 81 1.77 -5.92 16.57
CA TYR A 81 2.45 -4.69 16.23
C TYR A 81 1.60 -3.53 16.76
N GLU A 82 2.03 -2.97 17.88
CA GLU A 82 1.54 -1.68 18.34
C GLU A 82 2.27 -0.58 17.55
N PRO A 83 1.59 0.11 16.62
CA PRO A 83 2.18 1.33 16.07
C PRO A 83 2.42 2.31 17.22
N VAL A 84 3.48 3.09 17.13
CA VAL A 84 3.70 4.18 18.09
C VAL A 84 2.57 5.19 17.88
N GLU A 85 1.54 5.14 18.74
CA GLU A 85 0.29 5.89 18.53
C GLU A 85 0.31 7.31 19.11
N ASP A 86 1.37 7.72 19.82
CA ASP A 86 1.41 9.01 20.53
C ASP A 86 2.54 9.96 20.10
N GLU A 87 2.17 11.24 20.04
CA GLU A 87 2.74 12.37 19.30
C GLU A 87 4.10 12.93 19.78
N GLU A 88 4.89 12.19 20.59
CA GLU A 88 6.18 12.67 21.13
C GLU A 88 7.45 11.99 20.56
N GLU A 89 7.34 10.96 19.72
CA GLU A 89 8.47 10.43 18.95
C GLU A 89 8.30 10.73 17.46
N GLY A 90 8.73 11.93 17.10
CA GLY A 90 8.85 12.37 15.74
C GLY A 90 10.07 13.27 15.66
N LEU A 91 11.02 12.91 14.80
CA LEU A 91 12.16 13.75 14.46
C LEU A 91 12.85 14.41 15.68
N ASP A 92 13.56 13.66 16.51
CA ASP A 92 14.31 14.24 17.63
C ASP A 92 15.66 14.80 17.15
N VAL A 93 15.70 16.13 17.02
CA VAL A 93 16.92 16.87 16.74
C VAL A 93 17.13 17.92 17.83
N PRO A 94 18.07 17.67 18.76
CA PRO A 94 18.39 18.66 19.77
C PRO A 94 18.81 20.00 19.15
N ARG A 95 18.29 21.10 19.71
CA ARG A 95 18.51 22.46 19.17
C ARG A 95 19.90 23.03 19.47
N THR A 96 20.76 22.26 20.14
CA THR A 96 22.09 22.68 20.62
C THR A 96 23.14 21.61 20.37
N LEU A 97 23.15 20.99 19.19
CA LEU A 97 24.15 19.97 18.84
C LEU A 97 25.45 20.61 18.36
N CYS A 98 25.33 21.61 17.50
CA CYS A 98 26.39 21.96 16.58
C CYS A 98 27.45 22.92 17.17
N HIS A 99 27.04 23.86 18.03
CA HIS A 99 27.91 24.87 18.65
C HIS A 99 28.91 25.57 17.69
N GLY A 100 28.55 25.74 16.41
CA GLY A 100 29.39 26.37 15.38
C GLY A 100 30.61 25.55 14.91
N ARG A 101 30.72 24.28 15.33
CA ARG A 101 31.82 23.37 14.96
C ARG A 101 31.75 22.92 13.51
N ARG A 102 32.84 22.34 13.01
CA ARG A 102 32.88 21.71 11.69
C ARG A 102 32.52 20.24 11.78
N VAL A 103 31.63 19.78 10.92
CA VAL A 103 31.29 18.37 10.77
C VAL A 103 32.55 17.63 10.33
N ARG A 104 32.96 16.64 11.10
CA ARG A 104 34.11 15.78 10.75
C ARG A 104 33.65 14.50 10.06
N ARG A 105 32.56 13.92 10.54
CA ARG A 105 31.99 12.68 10.03
C ARG A 105 30.49 12.67 10.24
N ILE A 106 29.77 12.05 9.32
CA ILE A 106 28.36 11.69 9.45
C ILE A 106 28.29 10.16 9.43
N ARG A 107 27.53 9.59 10.34
CA ARG A 107 27.26 8.15 10.43
C ARG A 107 25.76 7.93 10.35
N ILE A 108 25.38 6.81 9.77
CA ILE A 108 24.00 6.35 9.71
C ILE A 108 23.93 5.04 10.47
N ARG A 109 22.85 4.83 11.22
CA ARG A 109 22.61 3.62 12.03
C ARG A 109 21.13 3.28 12.00
N GLY A 110 20.82 1.99 12.03
CA GLY A 110 19.46 1.47 12.18
C GLY A 110 18.70 1.28 10.86
N ASN A 111 19.25 1.75 9.75
CA ASN A 111 18.82 1.37 8.42
C ASN A 111 19.18 -0.10 8.13
N ARG A 112 18.30 -0.78 7.39
CA ARG A 112 18.42 -2.19 7.01
C ARG A 112 18.11 -2.37 5.53
N ARG A 113 16.97 -1.84 5.07
CA ARG A 113 16.54 -1.91 3.66
C ARG A 113 17.02 -0.70 2.87
N VAL A 114 17.05 0.48 3.49
CA VAL A 114 17.57 1.69 2.85
C VAL A 114 19.09 1.71 2.98
N SER A 115 19.80 1.91 1.86
CA SER A 115 21.27 1.91 1.88
C SER A 115 21.83 3.17 2.54
N ASP A 116 23.03 3.07 3.13
CA ASP A 116 23.75 4.24 3.69
C ASP A 116 23.91 5.36 2.66
N ASP A 117 24.09 5.01 1.38
CA ASP A 117 24.26 5.96 0.29
C ASP A 117 22.96 6.73 0.01
N ASP A 118 21.80 6.06 0.03
CA ASP A 118 20.50 6.71 -0.18
C ASP A 118 20.16 7.67 0.96
N VAL A 119 20.42 7.25 2.21
CA VAL A 119 20.28 8.13 3.38
C VAL A 119 21.22 9.33 3.25
N THR A 120 22.49 9.11 2.90
CA THR A 120 23.50 10.16 2.74
C THR A 120 23.16 11.12 1.60
N ALA A 121 22.58 10.62 0.51
CA ALA A 121 22.16 11.41 -0.65
C ALA A 121 21.09 12.44 -0.28
N THR A 122 20.21 12.10 0.66
CA THR A 122 19.17 13.01 1.18
C THR A 122 19.76 14.11 2.04
N ILE A 123 20.67 13.74 2.96
CA ILE A 123 21.33 14.68 3.87
C ILE A 123 22.10 15.71 3.03
N ARG A 124 22.11 17.00 3.40
CA ARG A 124 22.88 18.04 2.70
C ARG A 124 24.19 18.36 3.41
N LEU A 125 24.26 18.17 4.73
CA LEU A 125 25.49 18.28 5.50
C LEU A 125 26.55 17.30 4.97
N ARG A 126 27.80 17.75 4.89
CA ARG A 126 28.94 16.92 4.48
C ARG A 126 30.10 17.09 5.47
N PRO A 127 31.03 16.14 5.55
CA PRO A 127 32.31 16.38 6.20
C PRO A 127 32.96 17.69 5.70
N GLY A 128 33.40 18.54 6.63
CA GLY A 128 33.94 19.88 6.39
C GLY A 128 32.91 21.01 6.52
N SER A 129 31.61 20.72 6.41
CA SER A 129 30.54 21.72 6.57
C SER A 129 30.55 22.34 7.97
N THR A 130 30.15 23.62 8.06
CA THR A 130 29.84 24.23 9.36
C THR A 130 28.53 23.65 9.88
N CYS A 131 28.57 22.99 11.03
CA CYS A 131 27.40 22.45 11.71
C CYS A 131 26.53 23.61 12.20
N ARG A 132 25.24 23.58 11.86
CA ARG A 132 24.21 24.46 12.42
C ARG A 132 23.00 23.59 12.76
N ASP A 133 22.35 23.85 13.89
CA ASP A 133 21.22 23.02 14.34
C ASP A 133 20.07 23.07 13.33
N SER A 134 19.83 24.23 12.70
CA SER A 134 18.87 24.36 11.59
C SER A 134 19.22 23.52 10.36
N ALA A 135 20.51 23.23 10.15
CA ALA A 135 20.94 22.36 9.07
C ALA A 135 20.72 20.89 9.39
N VAL A 136 20.95 20.49 10.65
CA VAL A 136 20.66 19.14 11.11
C VAL A 136 19.15 18.88 11.07
N ALA A 137 18.35 19.79 11.62
CA ALA A 137 16.89 19.67 11.64
C ALA A 137 16.28 19.56 10.24
N ARG A 138 16.76 20.37 9.28
CA ARG A 138 16.31 20.30 7.89
C ARG A 138 16.66 18.97 7.23
N ASP A 139 17.84 18.44 7.48
CA ASP A 139 18.28 17.17 6.87
C ASP A 139 17.53 15.99 7.47
N ALA A 140 17.31 16.00 8.79
CA ALA A 140 16.45 15.03 9.44
C ALA A 140 15.01 15.12 8.92
N GLN A 141 14.46 16.34 8.74
CA GLN A 141 13.11 16.51 8.19
C GLN A 141 13.02 15.98 6.75
N ALA A 142 14.08 16.15 5.96
CA ALA A 142 14.14 15.60 4.60
C ALA A 142 14.15 14.06 4.59
N LEU A 143 14.75 13.43 5.60
CA LEU A 143 14.66 11.98 5.81
C LEU A 143 13.24 11.56 6.22
N TRP A 144 12.64 12.28 7.18
CA TRP A 144 11.27 12.01 7.64
C TRP A 144 10.25 12.07 6.48
N ASN A 145 10.36 13.08 5.63
CA ASN A 145 9.44 13.31 4.52
C ASN A 145 9.52 12.24 3.41
N GLN A 146 10.52 11.36 3.41
CA GLN A 146 10.53 10.20 2.51
C GLN A 146 9.52 9.13 2.92
N GLY A 147 9.06 9.15 4.18
CA GLY A 147 8.07 8.18 4.67
C GLY A 147 8.62 6.78 4.87
N PHE A 148 9.95 6.61 4.92
CA PHE A 148 10.62 5.31 5.16
C PHE A 148 10.87 5.01 6.64
N TYR A 149 10.81 6.02 7.50
CA TYR A 149 11.21 5.92 8.89
C TYR A 149 10.05 6.27 9.81
N ASP A 150 9.93 5.56 10.94
CA ASP A 150 9.00 5.88 12.03
C ASP A 150 9.67 6.67 13.15
N ASP A 151 11.01 6.62 13.24
CA ASP A 151 11.80 7.42 14.18
C ASP A 151 13.15 7.84 13.57
N ILE A 152 13.57 9.06 13.89
CA ILE A 152 14.85 9.66 13.49
C ILE A 152 15.40 10.46 14.67
N VAL A 153 16.52 10.00 15.22
CA VAL A 153 17.25 10.67 16.30
C VAL A 153 18.61 11.09 15.78
N VAL A 154 18.99 12.35 16.02
CA VAL A 154 20.32 12.83 15.67
C VAL A 154 21.18 13.08 16.90
N GLU A 155 22.22 12.27 17.03
CA GLU A 155 23.21 12.41 18.08
C GLU A 155 24.43 13.17 17.57
N ALA A 156 25.06 13.92 18.47
CA ALA A 156 26.30 14.62 18.17
C ALA A 156 27.38 14.34 19.21
N GLU A 157 28.56 13.97 18.74
CA GLU A 157 29.73 13.73 19.56
C GLU A 157 30.81 14.76 19.27
N GLU A 158 31.23 15.50 20.29
CA GLU A 158 32.30 16.47 20.18
C GLU A 158 33.65 15.76 19.99
N ARG A 159 34.47 16.28 19.07
CA ARG A 159 35.77 15.70 18.74
C ARG A 159 36.82 16.79 18.80
N GLY A 160 37.46 16.95 19.96
CA GLY A 160 38.34 18.08 20.22
C GLY A 160 37.56 19.40 20.33
N SER A 161 38.21 20.52 20.03
CA SER A 161 37.63 21.85 20.27
C SER A 161 36.77 22.40 19.12
N ASP A 162 36.99 21.96 17.88
CA ASP A 162 36.40 22.58 16.68
C ASP A 162 35.65 21.61 15.76
N ARG A 163 35.59 20.32 16.10
CA ARG A 163 35.00 19.28 15.26
C ARG A 163 33.90 18.49 15.96
N ILE A 164 32.97 17.98 15.16
CA ILE A 164 31.82 17.20 15.64
C ILE A 164 31.51 16.03 14.71
N ASP A 165 31.18 14.88 15.28
CA ASP A 165 30.62 13.76 14.55
C ASP A 165 29.10 13.74 14.75
N LEU A 166 28.35 13.55 13.67
CA LEU A 166 26.91 13.39 13.72
C LEU A 166 26.55 11.93 13.45
N THR A 167 25.65 11.37 14.23
CA THR A 167 25.08 10.04 13.99
C THR A 167 23.58 10.21 13.82
N PHE A 168 23.09 9.92 12.61
CA PHE A 168 21.67 9.80 12.33
C PHE A 168 21.26 8.37 12.65
N ARG A 169 20.51 8.18 13.74
CA ARG A 169 19.88 6.91 14.05
C ARG A 169 18.48 6.95 13.47
N VAL A 170 18.16 5.97 12.63
CA VAL A 170 16.85 5.84 12.00
C VAL A 170 16.25 4.50 12.37
N ARG A 171 14.94 4.47 12.53
CA ARG A 171 14.17 3.23 12.62
C ARG A 171 13.28 3.17 11.38
N GLU A 172 13.47 2.13 10.58
CA GLU A 172 12.72 1.94 9.34
C GLU A 172 11.32 1.40 9.63
N ARG A 173 10.34 1.96 8.95
CA ARG A 173 8.98 1.43 8.93
C ARG A 173 8.97 -0.01 8.43
N PRO A 174 8.13 -0.88 8.99
CA PRO A 174 8.06 -2.26 8.54
C PRO A 174 7.49 -2.34 7.13
N ALA A 175 7.86 -3.42 6.43
CA ALA A 175 7.19 -3.77 5.18
C ALA A 175 5.85 -4.45 5.48
N ILE A 176 4.89 -4.29 4.58
CA ILE A 176 3.64 -5.04 4.59
C ILE A 176 4.00 -6.50 4.29
N GLY A 177 3.54 -7.40 5.15
CA GLY A 177 3.60 -8.84 4.94
C GLY A 177 2.42 -9.30 4.11
N ARG A 178 1.70 -10.29 4.63
CA ARG A 178 0.44 -10.73 4.05
C ARG A 178 -0.68 -9.75 4.38
N ILE A 179 -1.61 -9.63 3.44
CA ILE A 179 -2.89 -8.95 3.66
C ILE A 179 -3.96 -10.02 3.73
N THR A 180 -4.63 -10.14 4.89
CA THR A 180 -5.68 -11.14 5.10
C THR A 180 -6.98 -10.50 5.52
N PHE A 181 -8.09 -11.18 5.22
CA PHE A 181 -9.44 -10.78 5.58
C PHE A 181 -10.07 -11.89 6.41
N GLU A 182 -10.67 -11.53 7.54
CA GLU A 182 -11.37 -12.42 8.45
C GLU A 182 -12.82 -11.96 8.61
N GLY A 183 -13.76 -12.91 8.66
CA GLY A 183 -15.19 -12.63 8.87
C GLY A 183 -15.94 -12.15 7.61
N ASN A 184 -15.35 -12.33 6.42
CA ASN A 184 -15.99 -12.04 5.14
C ASN A 184 -16.71 -13.29 4.58
N ASP A 185 -17.84 -13.67 5.17
CA ASP A 185 -18.59 -14.86 4.76
C ASP A 185 -19.52 -14.60 3.55
N ASN A 186 -20.01 -13.37 3.38
CA ASN A 186 -20.97 -12.99 2.35
C ASN A 186 -20.35 -12.19 1.19
N VAL A 187 -19.22 -11.53 1.40
CA VAL A 187 -18.46 -10.84 0.34
C VAL A 187 -17.18 -11.60 0.02
N GLU A 188 -16.98 -11.90 -1.27
CA GLU A 188 -15.83 -12.68 -1.73
C GLU A 188 -14.51 -11.94 -1.44
N GLN A 189 -13.48 -12.70 -1.07
CA GLN A 189 -12.19 -12.09 -0.76
C GLN A 189 -11.57 -11.37 -1.96
N ALA A 190 -11.79 -11.86 -3.17
CA ALA A 190 -11.29 -11.25 -4.40
C ALA A 190 -11.83 -9.82 -4.59
N ASP A 191 -13.10 -9.60 -4.26
CA ASP A 191 -13.75 -8.29 -4.30
C ASP A 191 -13.15 -7.31 -3.28
N LEU A 192 -12.73 -7.81 -2.12
CA LEU A 192 -12.07 -7.01 -1.10
C LEU A 192 -10.63 -6.63 -1.50
N VAL A 193 -9.93 -7.55 -2.15
CA VAL A 193 -8.58 -7.30 -2.68
C VAL A 193 -8.61 -6.21 -3.76
N GLU A 194 -9.65 -6.15 -4.61
CA GLU A 194 -9.76 -5.15 -5.67
C GLU A 194 -9.88 -3.71 -5.13
N VAL A 195 -10.53 -3.53 -3.97
CA VAL A 195 -10.74 -2.19 -3.38
C VAL A 195 -9.63 -1.74 -2.44
N VAL A 196 -8.74 -2.66 -2.04
CA VAL A 196 -7.64 -2.38 -1.11
C VAL A 196 -6.40 -1.92 -1.87
N ASP A 197 -6.00 -0.67 -1.65
CA ASP A 197 -4.78 -0.07 -2.18
C ASP A 197 -3.59 -0.30 -1.23
N LEU A 198 -3.32 -1.56 -0.91
CA LEU A 198 -2.13 -1.99 -0.19
C LEU A 198 -1.43 -3.09 -0.98
N THR A 199 -0.11 -3.03 -1.00
CA THR A 199 0.71 -4.02 -1.70
C THR A 199 1.61 -4.74 -0.72
N GLU A 200 1.61 -6.07 -0.76
CA GLU A 200 2.56 -6.89 -0.03
C GLU A 200 4.00 -6.50 -0.39
N GLY A 201 4.88 -6.39 0.60
CA GLY A 201 6.23 -5.86 0.47
C GLY A 201 6.33 -4.32 0.42
N GLY A 202 5.20 -3.62 0.27
CA GLY A 202 5.12 -2.16 0.38
C GLY A 202 5.46 -1.65 1.79
N ILE A 203 5.61 -0.34 1.96
CA ILE A 203 5.89 0.24 3.28
C ILE A 203 4.60 0.35 4.08
N LEU A 204 4.58 -0.18 5.30
CA LEU A 204 3.42 -0.09 6.17
C LEU A 204 3.17 1.35 6.59
N SER A 205 1.93 1.80 6.38
CA SER A 205 1.47 3.10 6.81
C SER A 205 0.13 3.00 7.50
N VAL A 206 0.10 3.26 8.81
CA VAL A 206 -1.13 3.19 9.61
C VAL A 206 -2.23 4.11 9.06
N PRO A 207 -1.95 5.37 8.63
CA PRO A 207 -2.95 6.19 7.94
C PRO A 207 -3.54 5.50 6.71
N THR A 208 -2.69 4.88 5.87
CA THR A 208 -3.14 4.18 4.66
C THR A 208 -3.95 2.93 4.99
N VAL A 209 -3.58 2.16 6.02
CA VAL A 209 -4.37 1.02 6.51
C VAL A 209 -5.75 1.48 7.01
N ARG A 210 -5.82 2.61 7.73
CA ARG A 210 -7.10 3.20 8.20
C ARG A 210 -7.97 3.68 7.04
N GLU A 211 -7.37 4.20 5.96
CA GLU A 211 -8.10 4.54 4.73
C GLU A 211 -8.71 3.28 4.10
N GLN A 212 -7.99 2.14 4.09
CA GLN A 212 -8.52 0.88 3.56
C GLN A 212 -9.71 0.34 4.35
N VAL A 213 -9.76 0.53 5.67
CA VAL A 213 -10.95 0.19 6.48
C VAL A 213 -12.20 0.88 5.94
N THR A 214 -12.04 2.13 5.48
CA THR A 214 -13.14 2.89 4.88
C THR A 214 -13.53 2.31 3.52
N ALA A 215 -12.55 2.02 2.65
CA ALA A 215 -12.80 1.43 1.34
C ALA A 215 -13.54 0.07 1.43
N ILE A 216 -13.08 -0.81 2.32
CA ILE A 216 -13.72 -2.11 2.58
C ILE A 216 -15.16 -1.90 3.05
N ARG A 217 -15.39 -1.01 4.04
CA ARG A 217 -16.73 -0.73 4.55
C ARG A 217 -17.66 -0.20 3.45
N ASP A 218 -17.16 0.65 2.57
CA ASP A 218 -17.94 1.23 1.48
C ASP A 218 -18.30 0.15 0.44
N LYS A 219 -17.39 -0.79 0.12
CA LYS A 219 -17.70 -1.99 -0.69
C LYS A 219 -18.80 -2.85 -0.05
N TYR A 220 -18.76 -3.08 1.26
CA TYR A 220 -19.86 -3.78 1.96
C TYR A 220 -21.19 -3.04 1.86
N ALA A 221 -21.19 -1.70 1.95
CA ALA A 221 -22.41 -0.91 1.80
C ALA A 221 -23.01 -1.04 0.39
N GLU A 222 -22.18 -1.10 -0.66
CA GLU A 222 -22.60 -1.34 -2.04
C GLU A 222 -23.28 -2.71 -2.21
N GLU A 223 -22.78 -3.73 -1.52
CA GLU A 223 -23.38 -5.09 -1.50
C GLU A 223 -24.65 -5.20 -0.63
N GLY A 224 -25.00 -4.12 0.10
CA GLY A 224 -26.20 -4.02 0.94
C GLY A 224 -25.96 -4.29 2.43
N PHE A 225 -24.71 -4.42 2.87
CA PHE A 225 -24.30 -4.62 4.27
C PHE A 225 -23.94 -3.28 4.94
N PHE A 226 -24.91 -2.37 5.04
CA PHE A 226 -24.70 -1.04 5.62
C PHE A 226 -24.33 -1.05 7.11
N LEU A 227 -24.56 -2.16 7.79
CA LEU A 227 -24.24 -2.35 9.22
C LEU A 227 -22.86 -2.98 9.43
N ALA A 228 -22.11 -3.23 8.34
CA ALA A 228 -20.79 -3.83 8.42
C ALA A 228 -19.84 -2.96 9.25
N ARG A 229 -19.07 -3.62 10.13
CA ARG A 229 -18.03 -3.03 10.95
C ARG A 229 -16.71 -3.64 10.54
N VAL A 230 -15.77 -2.78 10.16
CA VAL A 230 -14.44 -3.19 9.72
C VAL A 230 -13.42 -2.63 10.71
N SER A 231 -12.48 -3.48 11.12
CA SER A 231 -11.33 -3.13 11.94
C SER A 231 -10.08 -3.79 11.38
N TYR A 232 -8.90 -3.50 11.93
CA TYR A 232 -7.67 -4.15 11.53
C TYR A 232 -6.83 -4.53 12.74
N ARG A 233 -6.06 -5.62 12.60
CA ARG A 233 -4.95 -5.97 13.47
C ARG A 233 -3.66 -5.96 12.65
N LEU A 234 -2.58 -5.59 13.32
CA LEU A 234 -1.23 -5.62 12.77
C LEU A 234 -0.45 -6.69 13.54
N ARG A 235 0.03 -7.73 12.85
CA ARG A 235 0.81 -8.80 13.47
C ARG A 235 2.27 -8.64 13.10
N ARG A 236 3.14 -8.49 14.10
CA ARG A 236 4.58 -8.38 13.87
C ARG A 236 5.11 -9.70 13.33
N MET A 237 5.94 -9.61 12.30
CA MET A 237 6.66 -10.73 11.73
C MET A 237 8.17 -10.49 11.86
N GLU A 238 8.94 -11.54 11.57
CA GLU A 238 10.39 -11.44 11.46
C GLU A 238 10.82 -10.43 10.39
N ASN A 239 12.12 -10.07 10.40
CA ASN A 239 12.72 -9.21 9.37
C ASN A 239 12.05 -7.84 9.21
N ASN A 240 11.43 -7.28 10.26
CA ASN A 240 10.74 -5.98 10.19
C ASN A 240 9.63 -5.96 9.14
N GLN A 241 8.79 -7.00 9.17
CA GLN A 241 7.58 -7.11 8.36
C GLN A 241 6.38 -7.17 9.31
N VAL A 242 5.21 -6.75 8.82
CA VAL A 242 3.96 -6.75 9.57
C VAL A 242 2.84 -7.23 8.67
N ASP A 243 2.16 -8.30 9.07
CA ASP A 243 0.94 -8.76 8.42
C ASP A 243 -0.22 -7.83 8.80
N VAL A 244 -1.05 -7.51 7.81
CA VAL A 244 -2.25 -6.67 7.99
C VAL A 244 -3.47 -7.57 7.90
N VAL A 245 -4.21 -7.69 9.01
CA VAL A 245 -5.40 -8.52 9.10
C VAL A 245 -6.61 -7.60 9.20
N PHE A 246 -7.43 -7.53 8.16
CA PHE A 246 -8.72 -6.85 8.21
C PHE A 246 -9.78 -7.77 8.80
N GLN A 247 -10.44 -7.30 9.86
CA GLN A 247 -11.49 -8.06 10.53
C GLN A 247 -12.82 -7.40 10.24
N VAL A 248 -13.74 -8.19 9.69
CA VAL A 248 -15.07 -7.75 9.29
C VAL A 248 -16.12 -8.43 10.15
N ASP A 249 -17.06 -7.64 10.64
CA ASP A 249 -18.37 -8.10 11.08
C ASP A 249 -19.39 -7.55 10.10
N GLU A 250 -19.87 -8.39 9.19
CA GLU A 250 -20.69 -7.98 8.04
C GLU A 250 -22.08 -7.46 8.47
N GLY A 251 -22.58 -7.91 9.62
CA GLY A 251 -23.93 -7.65 10.06
C GLY A 251 -25.01 -8.21 9.13
N GLU A 252 -26.27 -7.82 9.36
CA GLU A 252 -27.38 -8.26 8.52
C GLU A 252 -27.49 -7.41 7.24
N ARG A 253 -27.75 -8.08 6.11
CA ARG A 253 -28.02 -7.41 4.84
C ARG A 253 -29.30 -6.58 4.93
N VAL A 254 -29.19 -5.28 4.66
CA VAL A 254 -30.33 -4.38 4.66
C VAL A 254 -31.03 -4.46 3.31
N THR A 255 -32.35 -4.60 3.34
CA THR A 255 -33.19 -4.63 2.13
C THR A 255 -34.19 -3.49 2.13
N VAL A 256 -34.53 -3.00 0.94
CA VAL A 256 -35.56 -1.96 0.78
C VAL A 256 -36.94 -2.57 1.04
N ARG A 257 -37.53 -2.27 2.21
CA ARG A 257 -38.85 -2.81 2.58
C ARG A 257 -40.01 -2.18 1.81
N ARG A 258 -39.94 -0.88 1.50
CA ARG A 258 -41.01 -0.13 0.81
C ARG A 258 -40.45 1.16 0.21
N VAL A 259 -40.78 1.39 -1.06
CA VAL A 259 -40.61 2.69 -1.72
C VAL A 259 -41.95 3.44 -1.70
N ARG A 260 -41.94 4.74 -1.41
CA ARG A 260 -43.14 5.59 -1.41
C ARG A 260 -42.87 6.83 -2.25
N PHE A 261 -43.72 7.07 -3.24
CA PHE A 261 -43.63 8.27 -4.06
C PHE A 261 -44.56 9.34 -3.49
N VAL A 262 -44.11 10.60 -3.50
CA VAL A 262 -44.89 11.73 -3.00
C VAL A 262 -44.82 12.86 -4.02
N GLY A 263 -45.97 13.39 -4.40
CA GLY A 263 -46.05 14.57 -5.27
C GLY A 263 -46.02 14.28 -6.77
N ASN A 264 -46.03 13.00 -7.18
CA ASN A 264 -46.30 12.58 -8.55
C ASN A 264 -47.73 12.97 -8.96
N ARG A 265 -47.87 13.63 -10.12
CA ARG A 265 -49.18 14.08 -10.65
C ARG A 265 -49.55 13.46 -11.99
N HIS A 266 -48.56 12.92 -12.70
CA HIS A 266 -48.69 12.45 -14.07
C HIS A 266 -48.38 10.96 -14.25
N LEU A 267 -47.74 10.33 -13.26
CA LEU A 267 -47.38 8.91 -13.26
C LEU A 267 -47.79 8.31 -11.92
N ALA A 268 -48.33 7.10 -11.93
CA ALA A 268 -48.68 6.38 -10.71
C ALA A 268 -47.43 5.80 -10.04
N ASP A 269 -47.49 5.60 -8.71
CA ASP A 269 -46.41 4.99 -7.92
C ASP A 269 -45.93 3.65 -8.50
N GLY A 270 -46.86 2.81 -8.98
CA GLY A 270 -46.53 1.52 -9.57
C GLY A 270 -45.73 1.61 -10.88
N GLU A 271 -46.02 2.61 -11.72
CA GLU A 271 -45.24 2.86 -12.94
C GLU A 271 -43.84 3.36 -12.60
N LEU A 272 -43.69 4.21 -11.57
CA LEU A 272 -42.38 4.69 -11.11
C LEU A 272 -41.56 3.61 -10.40
N GLN A 273 -42.21 2.64 -9.77
CA GLN A 273 -41.54 1.54 -9.09
C GLN A 273 -41.03 0.45 -10.03
N SER A 274 -41.57 0.39 -11.25
CA SER A 274 -41.20 -0.63 -12.26
C SER A 274 -40.01 -0.26 -13.14
N VAL A 275 -39.45 0.94 -12.98
CA VAL A 275 -38.34 1.48 -13.78
C VAL A 275 -37.01 1.33 -13.05
#